data_AF-A0A937M2R0-F1
#
_entry.id   AF-A0A937M2R0-F1
#
_cell.length_a   1.000
_cell.length_b   1.000
_cell.length_c   1.000
_cell.angle_alpha   90.00
_cell.angle_beta   90.00
_cell.angle_gamma   90.00
#
_symmetry.space_group_name_H-M   'P 1'
#
loop_
_entity.id
_entity.type
_entity.pdbx_description
1 polymer ?
#
loop_
_entity_poly.entity_id
_entity_poly.type
_entity_poly.pdbx_seq_one_letter_code
_entity_poly.pdbx_strand_id
1 'polypeptide(L)'
;MKIKLYPNIAFKHFTYFFALLISFYAFPLIAEDCRTGNPEVYFIAPEEGAVLTSPVKVIFGLKNFNISPAGIDKCDAGHHHLIIDADIPNFELPIPSSKNYIHFGGGQTETEIELSPGKHSLRLLMGNFAHMPQFYSEKIEIEVKPIR
;
A
#
# COMPACT_ATOMS: atom_id res chain seq x y z
N MET A 1 61.25 31.39 58.33
CA MET A 1 60.53 30.79 57.18
C MET A 1 59.17 31.48 57.08
N LYS A 2 58.91 32.19 55.97
CA LYS A 2 57.62 32.86 55.65
C LYS A 2 56.53 31.79 55.43
N ILE A 3 55.24 32.04 55.67
CA ILE A 3 54.17 32.41 54.70
C ILE A 3 52.93 32.74 55.56
N LYS A 4 52.42 33.99 55.61
CA LYS A 4 51.38 34.66 54.81
C LYS A 4 49.93 34.13 54.99
N LEU A 5 49.03 35.08 55.28
CA LEU A 5 47.62 34.97 55.70
C LEU A 5 46.62 35.17 54.53
N TYR A 6 45.45 34.48 54.63
CA TYR A 6 44.08 34.75 54.12
C TYR A 6 43.81 34.81 52.58
N PRO A 7 42.55 34.70 52.06
CA PRO A 7 41.21 34.61 52.70
C PRO A 7 40.22 33.54 52.14
N ASN A 8 39.01 33.55 52.71
CA ASN A 8 37.77 32.88 52.30
C ASN A 8 37.44 32.91 50.80
N ILE A 9 36.98 31.76 50.27
CA ILE A 9 36.11 31.65 49.09
C ILE A 9 34.88 30.84 49.57
N ALA A 10 33.85 31.51 50.07
CA ALA A 10 32.68 31.94 49.30
C ALA A 10 31.86 30.76 48.72
N PHE A 11 30.84 30.38 49.49
CA PHE A 11 29.45 30.21 49.09
C PHE A 11 29.19 30.04 47.58
N LYS A 12 28.72 28.85 47.18
CA LYS A 12 27.66 28.68 46.16
C LYS A 12 27.11 27.27 46.25
N HIS A 13 25.88 27.15 46.77
CA HIS A 13 24.99 26.06 46.43
C HIS A 13 25.00 25.90 44.90
N PHE A 14 25.55 24.79 44.41
CA PHE A 14 25.35 24.40 43.02
C PHE A 14 24.94 22.94 43.00
N THR A 15 23.63 22.80 42.78
CA THR A 15 23.00 21.70 42.06
C THR A 15 22.99 20.32 42.72
N TYR A 16 21.81 20.01 43.27
CA TYR A 16 21.05 18.81 42.96
C TYR A 16 21.42 18.12 41.64
N PHE A 17 21.03 16.85 41.53
CA PHE A 17 21.09 16.00 40.34
C PHE A 17 22.45 15.32 40.19
N PHE A 18 22.57 14.00 40.28
CA PHE A 18 21.89 13.11 39.36
C PHE A 18 21.89 11.67 39.93
N ALA A 19 20.84 11.32 40.67
CA ALA A 19 20.44 9.92 40.79
C ALA A 19 19.84 9.53 39.44
N LEU A 20 20.67 9.18 38.45
CA LEU A 20 20.19 8.60 37.20
C LEU A 20 20.38 7.09 37.29
N LEU A 21 19.44 6.45 37.98
CA LEU A 21 19.01 5.10 37.65
C LEU A 21 18.58 5.12 36.18
N ILE A 22 19.49 4.81 35.27
CA ILE A 22 19.13 4.48 33.89
C ILE A 22 18.45 3.12 33.98
N SER A 23 17.16 3.11 34.30
CA SER A 23 16.29 1.98 33.98
C SER A 23 16.29 1.88 32.46
N PHE A 24 17.12 0.99 31.94
CA PHE A 24 17.10 0.57 30.55
C PHE A 24 15.79 -0.18 30.36
N TYR A 25 14.69 0.56 30.14
CA TYR A 25 13.44 -0.05 29.67
C TYR A 25 13.75 -0.57 28.28
N ALA A 26 14.08 -1.86 28.18
CA ALA A 26 14.00 -2.59 26.94
C ALA A 26 12.54 -2.54 26.51
N PHE A 27 12.17 -1.52 25.73
CA PHE A 27 10.95 -1.55 24.96
C PHE A 27 11.11 -2.70 23.97
N PRO A 28 10.31 -3.78 24.08
CA PRO A 28 10.30 -4.77 23.02
C PRO A 28 9.90 -4.06 21.73
N LEU A 29 10.78 -4.13 20.71
CA LEU A 29 10.40 -3.89 19.33
C LEU A 29 9.38 -4.98 18.98
N ILE A 30 8.10 -4.68 19.18
CA ILE A 30 7.03 -5.50 18.64
C ILE A 30 7.12 -5.29 17.12
N ALA A 31 7.65 -6.29 16.42
CA ALA A 31 7.49 -6.34 14.97
C ALA A 31 5.99 -6.39 14.70
N GLU A 32 5.46 -5.41 13.95
CA GLU A 32 4.10 -5.51 13.43
C GLU A 32 4.03 -6.77 12.56
N ASP A 33 3.22 -7.73 12.98
CA ASP A 33 2.91 -8.90 12.17
C ASP A 33 2.02 -8.42 11.02
N CYS A 34 2.65 -8.16 9.87
CA CYS A 34 1.96 -7.78 8.65
C CYS A 34 1.20 -9.02 8.11
N ARG A 35 0.03 -9.34 8.70
CA ARG A 35 -0.97 -10.25 8.13
C ARG A 35 -2.26 -10.25 8.94
N THR A 36 -2.99 -9.14 8.88
CA THR A 36 -4.29 -9.04 9.54
C THR A 36 -5.44 -9.53 8.65
N GLY A 37 -5.79 -10.80 8.79
CA GLY A 37 -7.00 -11.37 8.19
C GLY A 37 -6.84 -11.90 6.75
N ASN A 38 -7.98 -12.04 6.05
CA ASN A 38 -8.04 -12.58 4.69
C ASN A 38 -8.25 -11.43 3.69
N PRO A 39 -7.21 -10.95 3.00
CA PRO A 39 -7.31 -9.83 2.08
C PRO A 39 -8.12 -10.21 0.83
N GLU A 40 -8.90 -9.26 0.33
CA GLU A 40 -9.77 -9.45 -0.83
C GLU A 40 -9.79 -8.18 -1.68
N VAL A 41 -9.68 -8.32 -3.00
CA VAL A 41 -9.88 -7.26 -4.00
C VAL A 41 -11.02 -7.70 -4.91
N TYR A 42 -11.94 -6.78 -5.24
CA TYR A 42 -13.16 -7.12 -5.97
C TYR A 42 -13.66 -5.92 -6.79
N PHE A 43 -14.49 -6.16 -7.79
CA PHE A 43 -15.15 -5.10 -8.53
C PHE A 43 -16.36 -4.61 -7.75
N ILE A 44 -16.43 -3.30 -7.51
CA ILE A 44 -17.69 -2.62 -7.14
C ILE A 44 -18.51 -2.38 -8.41
N ALA A 45 -17.82 -2.02 -9.51
CA ALA A 45 -18.39 -1.95 -10.85
C ALA A 45 -17.28 -2.16 -11.90
N PRO A 46 -17.59 -2.67 -13.09
CA PRO A 46 -18.88 -3.26 -13.47
C PRO A 46 -19.10 -4.63 -12.81
N GLU A 47 -20.34 -5.09 -12.82
CA GLU A 47 -20.69 -6.45 -12.37
C GLU A 47 -20.41 -7.48 -13.48
N GLU A 48 -20.32 -8.76 -13.09
CA GLU A 48 -20.28 -9.89 -14.03
C GLU A 48 -21.44 -9.83 -15.02
N GLY A 49 -21.15 -10.00 -16.31
CA GLY A 49 -22.13 -10.00 -17.39
C GLY A 49 -22.66 -8.61 -17.77
N ALA A 50 -22.09 -7.52 -17.24
CA ALA A 50 -22.55 -6.18 -17.56
C ALA A 50 -22.45 -5.86 -19.07
N VAL A 51 -23.47 -5.18 -19.59
CA VAL A 51 -23.54 -4.73 -20.99
C VAL A 51 -23.50 -3.21 -21.04
N LEU A 52 -22.42 -2.65 -21.58
CA LEU A 52 -22.01 -1.25 -21.39
C LEU A 52 -21.66 -0.59 -22.72
N THR A 53 -21.30 0.70 -22.69
CA THR A 53 -20.69 1.44 -23.79
C THR A 53 -19.33 1.96 -23.34
N SER A 54 -18.40 2.20 -24.28
CA SER A 54 -17.11 2.82 -23.98
C SER A 54 -17.26 4.35 -23.78
N PRO A 55 -16.52 4.98 -22.85
CA PRO A 55 -15.60 4.38 -21.89
C PRO A 55 -16.33 3.60 -20.78
N VAL A 56 -15.69 2.52 -20.30
CA VAL A 56 -16.20 1.72 -19.18
C VAL A 56 -15.63 2.26 -17.88
N LYS A 57 -16.52 2.74 -17.00
CA LYS A 57 -16.16 3.07 -15.61
C LYS A 57 -15.94 1.80 -14.80
N VAL A 58 -14.77 1.69 -14.16
CA VAL A 58 -14.39 0.57 -13.30
C VAL A 58 -14.09 1.10 -11.90
N ILE A 59 -14.69 0.49 -10.88
CA ILE A 59 -14.57 0.88 -9.47
C ILE A 59 -14.07 -0.32 -8.68
N PHE A 60 -13.00 -0.12 -7.93
CA PHE A 60 -12.26 -1.14 -7.20
C PHE A 60 -12.70 -1.17 -5.74
N GLY A 61 -12.90 -2.38 -5.22
CA GLY A 61 -13.13 -2.66 -3.81
C GLY A 61 -11.95 -3.40 -3.21
N LEU A 62 -11.69 -3.15 -1.92
CA LEU A 62 -10.62 -3.77 -1.16
C LEU A 62 -11.08 -4.01 0.28
N LYS A 63 -10.71 -5.17 0.84
CA LYS A 63 -11.06 -5.56 2.22
C LYS A 63 -9.86 -6.22 2.89
N ASN A 64 -9.68 -5.96 4.19
CA ASN A 64 -8.57 -6.48 5.01
C ASN A 64 -7.18 -6.24 4.39
N PHE A 65 -7.01 -5.12 3.69
CA PHE A 65 -5.75 -4.68 3.08
C PHE A 65 -5.80 -3.17 2.88
N ASN A 66 -4.65 -2.53 2.79
CA ASN A 66 -4.51 -1.08 2.67
C ASN A 66 -4.06 -0.66 1.27
N ILE A 67 -4.46 0.55 0.88
CA ILE A 67 -3.96 1.19 -0.34
C ILE A 67 -2.75 2.05 0.04
N SER A 68 -1.64 1.86 -0.67
CA SER A 68 -0.42 2.63 -0.54
C SER A 68 0.18 2.88 -1.94
N PRO A 69 0.71 4.08 -2.22
CA PRO A 69 1.42 4.33 -3.46
C PRO A 69 2.56 3.33 -3.70
N ALA A 70 2.85 3.07 -4.97
CA ALA A 70 4.02 2.31 -5.38
C ALA A 70 5.31 2.92 -4.79
N GLY A 71 6.27 2.07 -4.43
CA GLY A 71 7.52 2.46 -3.79
C GLY A 71 7.44 2.76 -2.30
N ILE A 72 6.25 2.79 -1.70
CA ILE A 72 6.06 3.00 -0.26
C ILE A 72 5.79 1.66 0.42
N ASP A 73 6.82 1.10 1.05
CA ASP A 73 6.73 -0.14 1.80
C ASP A 73 6.00 0.06 3.13
N LYS A 74 4.88 -0.64 3.29
CA LYS A 74 3.99 -0.61 4.46
C LYS A 74 3.38 -1.99 4.64
N CYS A 75 3.20 -2.40 5.90
CA CYS A 75 2.49 -3.64 6.23
C CYS A 75 1.10 -3.69 5.58
N ASP A 76 0.72 -4.86 5.08
CA ASP A 76 -0.60 -5.16 4.51
C ASP A 76 -1.08 -4.07 3.55
N ALA A 77 -0.19 -3.56 2.70
CA ALA A 77 -0.47 -2.44 1.81
C ALA A 77 0.09 -2.62 0.41
N GLY A 78 -0.58 -1.99 -0.56
CA GLY A 78 -0.19 -2.05 -1.95
C GLY A 78 -1.11 -1.22 -2.82
N HIS A 79 -1.13 -1.48 -4.13
CA HIS A 79 -1.95 -0.72 -5.06
C HIS A 79 -2.60 -1.62 -6.11
N HIS A 80 -3.66 -1.08 -6.73
CA HIS A 80 -4.45 -1.79 -7.71
C HIS A 80 -3.71 -1.89 -9.05
N HIS A 81 -4.02 -2.96 -9.75
CA HIS A 81 -3.79 -3.15 -11.17
C HIS A 81 -5.06 -3.71 -11.80
N LEU A 82 -5.24 -3.46 -13.09
CA LEU A 82 -6.33 -4.03 -13.87
C LEU A 82 -5.75 -4.86 -15.02
N ILE A 83 -6.15 -6.12 -15.06
CA ILE A 83 -5.87 -7.05 -16.15
C ILE A 83 -7.07 -7.01 -17.10
N ILE A 84 -6.80 -6.82 -18.38
CA ILE A 84 -7.79 -6.76 -19.46
C ILE A 84 -7.40 -7.81 -20.51
N ASP A 85 -8.26 -8.78 -20.78
CA ASP A 85 -8.07 -9.80 -21.84
C ASP A 85 -6.72 -10.50 -21.79
N ALA A 86 -6.25 -10.81 -20.58
CA ALA A 86 -4.99 -11.48 -20.35
C ALA A 86 -5.07 -12.40 -19.13
N ASP A 87 -4.13 -13.34 -19.06
CA ASP A 87 -3.98 -14.23 -17.94
C ASP A 87 -3.38 -13.52 -16.72
N ILE A 88 -3.44 -14.19 -15.57
CA ILE A 88 -2.75 -13.74 -14.36
C ILE A 88 -1.24 -13.79 -14.61
N PRO A 89 -0.47 -12.73 -14.27
CA PRO A 89 0.97 -12.72 -14.46
C PRO A 89 1.67 -13.69 -13.50
N ASN A 90 2.94 -13.98 -13.77
CA ASN A 90 3.76 -14.77 -12.85
C ASN A 90 3.99 -14.02 -11.53
N PHE A 91 3.68 -14.66 -10.40
CA PHE A 91 3.81 -14.09 -9.06
C PHE A 91 5.26 -13.89 -8.59
N GLU A 92 6.21 -14.56 -9.27
CA GLU A 92 7.64 -14.43 -9.00
C GLU A 92 8.30 -13.27 -9.79
N LEU A 93 7.53 -12.55 -10.62
CA LEU A 93 8.03 -11.43 -11.43
C LEU A 93 7.19 -10.17 -11.18
N PRO A 94 7.76 -8.97 -11.41
CA PRO A 94 6.98 -7.74 -11.41
C PRO A 94 5.84 -7.78 -12.43
N ILE A 95 4.72 -7.16 -12.09
CA ILE A 95 3.56 -7.06 -12.98
C ILE A 95 3.99 -6.36 -14.28
N PRO A 96 3.76 -6.96 -15.45
CA PRO A 96 4.05 -6.32 -16.73
C PRO A 96 3.31 -4.98 -16.86
N SER A 97 3.91 -4.02 -17.55
CA SER A 97 3.21 -2.78 -17.90
C SER A 97 2.88 -2.80 -19.39
N SER A 98 1.59 -2.89 -19.70
CA SER A 98 1.10 -2.90 -21.09
C SER A 98 -0.36 -2.45 -21.15
N LYS A 99 -0.94 -2.40 -22.35
CA LYS A 99 -2.37 -2.11 -22.53
C LYS A 99 -3.29 -3.13 -21.84
N ASN A 100 -2.81 -4.36 -21.60
CA ASN A 100 -3.56 -5.44 -20.96
C ASN A 100 -3.32 -5.50 -19.44
N TYR A 101 -2.34 -4.76 -18.92
CA TYR A 101 -1.97 -4.70 -17.51
C TYR A 101 -1.78 -3.23 -17.11
N ILE A 102 -2.84 -2.61 -16.62
CA ILE A 102 -2.87 -1.18 -16.26
C ILE A 102 -2.49 -1.02 -14.79
N HIS A 103 -1.62 -0.06 -14.50
CA HIS A 103 -1.06 0.21 -13.18
C HIS A 103 -1.74 1.40 -12.51
N PHE A 104 -2.11 1.25 -11.23
CA PHE A 104 -2.70 2.32 -10.41
C PHE A 104 -1.82 2.61 -9.19
N GLY A 105 -0.53 2.84 -9.44
CA GLY A 105 0.50 3.07 -8.41
C GLY A 105 0.33 4.34 -7.58
N GLY A 106 -0.65 5.20 -7.89
CA GLY A 106 -1.00 6.37 -7.08
C GLY A 106 -2.02 6.07 -5.97
N GLY A 107 -2.49 4.82 -5.88
CA GLY A 107 -3.56 4.44 -4.95
C GLY A 107 -4.96 4.75 -5.46
N GLN A 108 -5.15 4.79 -6.79
CA GLN A 108 -6.47 4.98 -7.38
C GLN A 108 -7.42 3.82 -7.03
N THR A 109 -8.69 4.15 -6.85
CA THR A 109 -9.78 3.21 -6.55
C THR A 109 -10.83 3.12 -7.66
N GLU A 110 -10.68 3.92 -8.70
CA GLU A 110 -11.53 3.87 -9.89
C GLU A 110 -10.77 4.38 -11.12
N THR A 111 -11.30 4.06 -12.29
CA THR A 111 -10.79 4.53 -13.58
C THR A 111 -11.89 4.49 -14.64
N GLU A 112 -11.61 5.08 -15.79
CA GLU A 112 -12.36 4.89 -17.03
C GLU A 112 -11.42 4.29 -18.06
N ILE A 113 -11.82 3.17 -18.67
CA ILE A 113 -11.03 2.48 -19.70
C ILE A 113 -11.76 2.50 -21.03
N GLU A 114 -11.00 2.72 -22.10
CA GLU A 114 -11.51 2.59 -23.46
C GLU A 114 -11.42 1.14 -23.92
N LEU A 115 -12.55 0.56 -24.33
CA LEU A 115 -12.65 -0.80 -24.83
C LEU A 115 -13.36 -0.81 -26.18
N SER A 116 -12.85 -1.64 -27.09
CA SER A 116 -13.53 -1.88 -28.37
C SER A 116 -14.89 -2.54 -28.15
N PRO A 117 -15.85 -2.42 -29.09
CA PRO A 117 -17.06 -3.22 -29.04
C PRO A 117 -16.75 -4.72 -29.06
N GLY A 118 -17.36 -5.51 -28.17
CA GLY A 118 -17.11 -6.93 -28.02
C GLY A 118 -17.15 -7.42 -26.58
N LYS A 119 -16.80 -8.69 -26.38
CA LYS A 119 -16.65 -9.28 -25.04
C LYS A 119 -15.24 -9.01 -24.52
N HIS A 120 -15.15 -8.66 -23.24
CA HIS A 120 -13.90 -8.40 -22.56
C HIS A 120 -13.89 -9.09 -21.19
N SER A 121 -12.74 -9.62 -20.83
CA SER A 121 -12.51 -10.15 -19.49
C SER A 121 -11.69 -9.16 -18.66
N LEU A 122 -12.13 -8.93 -17.43
CA LEU A 122 -11.49 -8.02 -16.48
C LEU A 122 -11.14 -8.76 -15.18
N ARG A 123 -9.99 -8.43 -14.60
CA ARG A 123 -9.58 -8.90 -13.28
C ARG A 123 -8.76 -7.84 -12.55
N LEU A 124 -9.08 -7.60 -11.28
CA LEU A 124 -8.23 -6.77 -10.42
C LEU A 124 -7.09 -7.62 -9.85
N LEU A 125 -5.92 -6.99 -9.73
CA LEU A 125 -4.74 -7.59 -9.14
C LEU A 125 -4.12 -6.60 -8.15
N MET A 126 -3.87 -7.06 -6.94
CA MET A 126 -3.10 -6.29 -5.96
C MET A 126 -1.62 -6.56 -6.12
N GLY A 127 -0.85 -5.47 -6.25
CA GLY A 127 0.61 -5.48 -6.21
C GLY A 127 1.12 -4.82 -4.94
N ASN A 128 2.26 -5.29 -4.43
CA ASN A 128 2.94 -4.64 -3.31
C ASN A 128 3.69 -3.36 -3.77
N PHE A 129 4.46 -2.74 -2.87
CA PHE A 129 5.25 -1.54 -3.18
C PHE A 129 6.23 -1.69 -4.36
N ALA A 130 6.67 -2.92 -4.67
CA ALA A 130 7.59 -3.24 -5.75
C ALA A 130 6.89 -3.75 -7.03
N HIS A 131 5.56 -3.60 -7.12
CA HIS A 131 4.71 -4.16 -8.19
C HIS A 131 4.77 -5.69 -8.30
N MET A 132 5.09 -6.40 -7.21
CA MET A 132 4.99 -7.86 -7.17
C MET A 132 3.54 -8.26 -6.87
N PRO A 133 2.95 -9.21 -7.63
CA PRO A 133 1.61 -9.73 -7.37
C PRO A 133 1.43 -10.24 -5.92
N GLN A 134 0.26 -10.04 -5.35
CA GLN A 134 -0.09 -10.50 -3.99
C GLN A 134 -1.34 -11.38 -3.98
N PHE A 135 -2.45 -10.87 -4.52
CA PHE A 135 -3.74 -11.57 -4.64
C PHE A 135 -4.60 -10.87 -5.69
N TYR A 136 -5.64 -11.54 -6.18
CA TYR A 136 -6.48 -11.06 -7.29
C TYR A 136 -7.96 -11.30 -7.02
N SER A 137 -8.81 -10.61 -7.78
CA SER A 137 -10.26 -10.80 -7.75
C SER A 137 -10.70 -11.99 -8.59
N GLU A 138 -11.95 -12.41 -8.41
CA GLU A 138 -12.64 -13.17 -9.45
C GLU A 138 -12.55 -12.45 -10.81
N LYS A 139 -12.50 -13.24 -11.88
CA LYS A 139 -12.54 -12.71 -13.24
C LYS A 139 -13.99 -12.40 -13.57
N ILE A 140 -14.23 -11.23 -14.14
CA ILE A 140 -15.53 -10.88 -14.70
C ILE A 140 -15.47 -10.81 -16.22
N GLU A 141 -16.58 -11.11 -16.88
CA GLU A 141 -16.80 -10.95 -18.31
C GLU A 141 -17.83 -9.83 -18.52
N ILE A 142 -17.54 -8.89 -19.42
CA ILE A 142 -18.46 -7.80 -19.79
C ILE A 142 -18.62 -7.75 -21.32
N GLU A 143 -19.67 -7.08 -21.79
CA GLU A 143 -19.89 -6.80 -23.21
C GLU A 143 -19.98 -5.29 -23.46
N VAL A 144 -19.15 -4.80 -24.37
CA VAL A 144 -19.16 -3.40 -24.81
C VAL A 144 -19.93 -3.31 -26.13
N LYS A 145 -20.99 -2.52 -26.16
CA LYS A 145 -21.80 -2.28 -27.35
C LYS A 145 -21.13 -1.28 -28.30
N PRO A 146 -21.35 -1.42 -29.62
CA PRO A 146 -21.04 -0.36 -30.57
C PRO A 146 -21.77 0.94 -30.22
N ILE A 147 -21.09 2.07 -30.33
CA ILE A 147 -21.73 3.38 -30.31
C ILE A 147 -22.53 3.51 -31.62
N ARG A 148 -23.84 3.76 -31.50
CA ARG A 148 -24.73 4.00 -32.64
C ARG A 148 -24.74 5.46 -33.04
#